data_AF-A0A7S3X497-F1
#
_entry.id   AF-A0A7S3X497-F1
#
_cell.length_a   1.000
_cell.length_b   1.000
_cell.length_c   1.000
_cell.angle_alpha   90.00
_cell.angle_beta   90.00
_cell.angle_gamma   90.00
#
_symmetry.space_group_name_H-M   'P 1'
#
loop_
_entity.id
_entity.type
_entity.pdbx_description
1 polymer ?
#
loop_
_entity_poly.entity_id
_entity_poly.type
_entity_poly.pdbx_seq_one_letter_code
_entity_poly.pdbx_strand_id
1 'polypeptide(L)'
;LTRLLPDGSRDLAPEPHQGHLHFFTDATEATTKLSLASTLDPTARLRLELVGLGRVFALMQGLMGLKPPAPVVLQFARQVVEAEGERGVPPPLRERMRGQGPFPLFYSEAIGSPLVTPVFFSRDDLLQHWTKNGGESLPEVTVTDLRVVVARMLQEPR
;
A
#
# COMPACT_ATOMS: atom_id res chain seq x y z
N LEU A 1 -10.37 -6.72 3.39
CA LEU A 1 -11.43 -7.12 4.34
C LEU A 1 -11.54 -8.63 4.35
N THR A 2 -11.86 -9.24 5.50
CA THR A 2 -12.17 -10.67 5.59
C THR A 2 -13.54 -10.90 6.20
N ARG A 3 -14.16 -12.03 5.86
CA ARG A 3 -15.43 -12.51 6.38
C ARG A 3 -15.17 -13.68 7.31
N LEU A 4 -15.84 -13.69 8.47
CA LEU A 4 -15.85 -14.86 9.36
C LEU A 4 -16.96 -15.82 8.94
N LEU A 5 -16.60 -17.05 8.60
CA LEU A 5 -17.52 -18.10 8.21
C LEU A 5 -18.12 -18.81 9.45
N PRO A 6 -19.26 -19.54 9.29
CA PRO A 6 -19.92 -20.23 10.41
C PRO A 6 -19.05 -21.26 11.13
N ASP A 7 -18.10 -21.87 10.42
CA ASP A 7 -17.12 -22.82 10.94
C ASP A 7 -15.93 -22.16 11.66
N GLY A 8 -15.92 -20.82 11.76
CA GLY A 8 -14.84 -20.04 12.35
C GLY A 8 -13.66 -19.77 11.42
N SER A 9 -13.67 -20.32 10.20
CA SER A 9 -12.67 -20.02 9.19
C SER A 9 -12.87 -18.62 8.60
N ARG A 10 -11.88 -18.13 7.87
CA ARG A 10 -11.87 -16.78 7.30
C ARG A 10 -11.73 -16.86 5.81
N ASP A 11 -12.47 -16.01 5.13
CA ASP A 11 -12.36 -15.82 3.69
C ASP A 11 -12.12 -14.36 3.33
N LEU A 12 -11.52 -14.13 2.18
CA LEU A 12 -11.40 -12.80 1.60
C LEU A 12 -12.80 -12.31 1.23
N ALA A 13 -13.11 -11.07 1.61
CA ALA A 13 -14.40 -10.46 1.33
C ALA A 13 -14.24 -9.38 0.26
N PRO A 14 -14.65 -9.65 -1.00
CA PRO A 14 -14.77 -8.62 -2.02
C PRO A 14 -15.80 -7.56 -1.61
N GLU A 15 -15.63 -6.34 -2.09
CA GLU A 15 -16.59 -5.27 -1.85
C GLU A 15 -17.95 -5.62 -2.47
N PRO A 16 -19.08 -5.48 -1.73
CA PRO A 16 -20.41 -5.88 -2.20
C PRO A 16 -20.85 -5.30 -3.55
N HIS A 17 -20.38 -4.10 -3.91
CA HIS A 17 -20.81 -3.39 -5.12
C HIS A 17 -19.83 -3.49 -6.29
N GLN A 18 -18.53 -3.55 -6.02
CA GLN A 18 -17.49 -3.54 -7.04
C GLN A 18 -16.88 -4.92 -7.27
N GLY A 19 -17.09 -5.87 -6.34
CA GLY A 19 -16.50 -7.20 -6.42
C GLY A 19 -14.97 -7.19 -6.33
N HIS A 20 -14.36 -6.11 -5.81
CA HIS A 20 -12.91 -5.96 -5.69
C HIS A 20 -12.41 -6.33 -4.29
N LEU A 21 -11.20 -6.87 -4.21
CA LEU A 21 -10.46 -7.04 -2.97
C LEU A 21 -9.65 -5.77 -2.69
N HIS A 22 -10.08 -5.00 -1.69
CA HIS A 22 -9.38 -3.78 -1.27
C HIS A 22 -8.36 -4.05 -0.16
N PHE A 23 -7.15 -3.58 -0.39
CA PHE A 23 -6.06 -3.48 0.58
C PHE A 23 -5.74 -2.00 0.80
N PHE A 24 -5.46 -1.62 2.04
CA PHE A 24 -5.24 -0.23 2.43
C PHE A 24 -3.89 -0.11 3.12
N THR A 25 -3.15 0.97 2.82
CA THR A 25 -1.99 1.36 3.63
C THR A 25 -2.36 2.23 4.82
N ASP A 26 -3.57 2.79 4.83
CA ASP A 26 -4.09 3.64 5.89
C ASP A 26 -5.19 2.92 6.70
N ALA A 27 -5.00 2.84 8.02
CA ALA A 27 -5.91 2.13 8.91
C ALA A 27 -7.26 2.86 9.12
N THR A 28 -7.26 4.20 9.04
CA THR A 28 -8.48 5.01 9.16
C THR A 28 -9.38 4.76 7.96
N GLU A 29 -8.82 4.82 6.76
CA GLU A 29 -9.56 4.54 5.52
C GLU A 29 -10.10 3.10 5.49
N ALA A 30 -9.28 2.13 5.93
CA ALA A 30 -9.69 0.74 6.04
C ALA A 30 -10.88 0.58 7.01
N THR A 31 -10.85 1.29 8.13
CA THR A 31 -11.92 1.30 9.14
C THR A 31 -13.19 1.93 8.60
N THR A 32 -13.10 3.08 7.93
CA THR A 32 -14.24 3.71 7.25
C THR A 32 -14.89 2.76 6.24
N LYS A 33 -14.08 2.07 5.43
CA LYS A 33 -14.56 1.09 4.46
C LYS A 33 -15.24 -0.10 5.12
N LEU A 34 -14.68 -0.64 6.21
CA LEU A 34 -15.29 -1.71 6.98
C LEU A 34 -16.66 -1.28 7.53
N SER A 35 -16.77 -0.09 8.12
CA SER A 35 -18.02 0.43 8.68
C SER A 35 -19.10 0.53 7.60
N LEU A 36 -18.76 1.12 6.45
CA LEU A 36 -19.70 1.23 5.32
C LEU A 36 -20.14 -0.15 4.83
N ALA A 37 -19.20 -1.07 4.59
CA ALA A 37 -19.53 -2.42 4.12
C ALA A 37 -20.38 -3.20 5.13
N SER A 38 -20.16 -2.99 6.43
CA SER A 38 -20.96 -3.62 7.49
C SER A 38 -22.37 -3.03 7.60
N THR A 39 -22.56 -1.76 7.26
CA THR A 39 -23.91 -1.17 7.13
C THR A 39 -24.67 -1.75 5.94
N LEU A 40 -23.97 -2.02 4.83
CA LEU A 40 -24.56 -2.56 3.61
C LEU A 40 -24.88 -4.06 3.71
N ASP A 41 -24.03 -4.83 4.40
CA ASP A 41 -24.27 -6.24 4.71
C ASP A 41 -23.93 -6.54 6.18
N PRO A 42 -24.90 -6.31 7.10
CA PRO A 42 -24.71 -6.59 8.52
C PRO A 42 -24.48 -8.07 8.85
N THR A 43 -24.85 -8.97 7.93
CA THR A 43 -24.78 -10.43 8.15
C THR A 43 -23.41 -11.01 7.80
N ALA A 44 -22.62 -10.30 6.98
CA ALA A 44 -21.32 -10.77 6.50
C ALA A 44 -20.21 -10.84 7.56
N ARG A 45 -20.43 -10.38 8.81
CA ARG A 45 -19.44 -10.45 9.92
C ARG A 45 -18.03 -10.04 9.47
N LEU A 46 -17.94 -8.88 8.82
CA LEU A 46 -16.70 -8.38 8.22
C LEU A 46 -15.68 -7.96 9.28
N ARG A 47 -14.40 -8.11 8.96
CA ARG A 47 -13.26 -7.68 9.80
C ARG A 47 -12.12 -7.11 8.97
N LEU A 48 -11.27 -6.33 9.65
CA LEU A 48 -9.96 -5.94 9.17
C LEU A 48 -8.92 -6.99 9.54
N GLU A 49 -8.01 -7.25 8.61
CA GLU A 49 -6.88 -8.15 8.80
C GLU A 49 -5.62 -7.45 8.31
N LEU A 50 -4.54 -7.60 9.09
CA LEU A 50 -3.23 -7.11 8.72
C LEU A 50 -2.54 -8.12 7.82
N VAL A 51 -2.03 -7.65 6.69
CA VAL A 51 -1.28 -8.46 5.73
C VAL A 51 -0.04 -7.71 5.28
N GLY A 52 1.05 -8.44 5.02
CA GLY A 52 2.28 -7.84 4.49
C GLY A 52 2.11 -7.37 3.05
N LEU A 53 2.69 -6.22 2.72
CA LEU A 53 2.62 -5.63 1.37
C LEU A 53 3.13 -6.58 0.27
N GLY A 54 4.15 -7.39 0.55
CA GLY A 54 4.65 -8.40 -0.39
C GLY A 54 3.58 -9.42 -0.81
N ARG A 55 2.69 -9.83 0.10
CA ARG A 55 1.57 -10.72 -0.22
C ARG A 55 0.53 -10.02 -1.10
N VAL A 56 0.21 -8.76 -0.81
CA VAL A 56 -0.71 -7.96 -1.63
C VAL A 56 -0.16 -7.81 -3.04
N PHE A 57 1.12 -7.49 -3.17
CA PHE A 57 1.78 -7.35 -4.46
C PHE A 57 1.80 -8.66 -5.24
N ALA A 58 2.09 -9.79 -4.58
CA ALA A 58 2.03 -11.11 -5.22
C ALA A 58 0.63 -11.43 -5.76
N LEU A 59 -0.43 -11.07 -5.01
CA LEU A 59 -1.82 -11.22 -5.46
C LEU A 59 -2.15 -10.30 -6.64
N MET A 60 -1.71 -9.04 -6.61
CA MET A 60 -1.95 -8.07 -7.69
C MET A 60 -1.30 -8.49 -9.01
N GLN A 61 -0.07 -9.00 -8.93
CA GLN A 61 0.72 -9.36 -10.12
C GLN A 61 0.54 -10.83 -10.54
N GLY A 62 -0.29 -11.61 -9.83
CA GLY A 62 -0.47 -13.04 -10.09
C GLY A 62 0.80 -13.87 -9.94
N LEU A 63 1.72 -13.44 -9.07
CA LEU A 63 2.98 -14.16 -8.83
C LEU A 63 2.72 -15.50 -8.15
N MET A 64 3.62 -16.46 -8.35
CA MET A 64 3.55 -17.79 -7.73
C MET A 64 2.27 -18.58 -8.07
N GLY A 65 1.63 -18.28 -9.20
CA GLY A 65 0.39 -18.93 -9.61
C GLY A 65 -0.85 -18.52 -8.80
N LEU A 66 -0.75 -17.46 -7.98
CA LEU A 66 -1.87 -16.95 -7.20
C LEU A 66 -2.90 -16.31 -8.14
N LYS A 67 -4.13 -16.85 -8.15
CA LYS A 67 -5.28 -16.23 -8.80
C LYS A 67 -6.22 -15.72 -7.72
N PRO A 68 -6.31 -14.40 -7.50
CA PRO A 68 -7.26 -13.88 -6.54
C PRO A 68 -8.69 -14.15 -7.04
N PRO A 69 -9.66 -14.40 -6.13
CA PRO A 69 -11.05 -14.67 -6.49
C PRO A 69 -11.77 -13.45 -7.07
N ALA A 70 -11.13 -12.29 -7.02
CA ALA A 70 -11.66 -10.99 -7.41
C ALA A 70 -10.51 -10.04 -7.79
N PRO A 71 -10.73 -9.01 -8.61
CA PRO A 71 -9.71 -8.01 -8.91
C PRO A 71 -9.17 -7.36 -7.62
N VAL A 72 -7.85 -7.20 -7.54
CA VAL A 72 -7.18 -6.67 -6.35
C VAL A 72 -6.88 -5.19 -6.54
N VAL A 73 -7.24 -4.39 -5.54
CA VAL A 73 -6.96 -2.96 -5.48
C VAL A 73 -6.13 -2.68 -4.24
N LEU A 74 -4.94 -2.13 -4.44
CA LEU A 74 -4.15 -1.52 -3.36
C LEU A 74 -4.41 -0.02 -3.35
N GLN A 75 -4.92 0.47 -2.23
CA GLN A 75 -5.20 1.86 -1.99
C GLN A 75 -4.17 2.43 -1.02
N PHE A 76 -3.32 3.32 -1.53
CA PHE A 76 -2.47 4.15 -0.69
C PHE A 76 -3.31 5.23 0.00
N ALA A 77 -2.78 5.76 1.11
CA ALA A 77 -3.40 6.85 1.85
C ALA A 77 -3.77 7.99 0.90
N ARG A 78 -5.05 8.37 0.85
CA ARG A 78 -5.57 9.30 -0.16
C ARG A 78 -4.90 10.66 -0.07
N GLN A 79 -4.68 11.15 1.14
CA GLN A 79 -3.97 12.41 1.40
C GLN A 79 -2.55 12.42 0.81
N VAL A 80 -1.85 11.28 0.84
CA VAL A 80 -0.49 11.14 0.27
C VAL A 80 -0.56 11.14 -1.25
N VAL A 81 -1.51 10.39 -1.81
CA VAL A 81 -1.73 10.31 -3.26
C VAL A 81 -2.17 11.65 -3.84
N GLU A 82 -3.07 12.37 -3.18
CA GLU A 82 -3.54 13.70 -3.60
C GLU A 82 -2.41 14.74 -3.56
N ALA A 83 -1.54 14.68 -2.57
CA ALA A 83 -0.43 15.62 -2.42
C ALA A 83 0.72 15.38 -3.41
N GLU A 84 1.08 14.12 -3.66
CA GLU A 84 2.27 13.78 -4.43
C GLU A 84 1.98 13.25 -5.84
N GLY A 85 0.85 12.56 -6.03
CA GLY A 85 0.48 11.94 -7.30
C GLY A 85 1.62 11.10 -7.90
N GLU A 86 1.92 11.31 -9.18
CA GLU A 86 2.97 10.59 -9.93
C GLU A 86 4.40 11.17 -9.71
N ARG A 87 4.61 11.98 -8.66
CA ARG A 87 5.93 12.49 -8.30
C ARG A 87 6.87 11.32 -7.95
N GLY A 88 8.09 11.36 -8.44
CA GLY A 88 9.05 10.25 -8.27
C GLY A 88 8.95 9.14 -9.32
N VAL A 89 7.94 9.18 -10.20
CA VAL A 89 7.77 8.19 -11.28
C VAL A 89 8.34 8.76 -12.59
N PRO A 90 9.33 8.11 -13.24
CA PRO A 90 9.82 8.51 -14.55
C PRO A 90 8.72 8.45 -15.63
N PRO A 91 8.64 9.41 -16.59
CA PRO A 91 7.59 9.44 -17.60
C PRO A 91 7.37 8.12 -18.37
N PRO A 92 8.41 7.37 -18.79
CA PRO A 92 8.21 6.09 -19.47
C PRO A 92 7.54 5.01 -18.59
N LEU A 93 7.74 5.07 -17.27
CA LEU A 93 7.10 4.15 -16.32
C LEU A 93 5.66 4.54 -16.02
N ARG A 94 5.33 5.85 -16.02
CA ARG A 94 3.95 6.32 -15.86
C ARG A 94 3.02 5.73 -16.91
N GLU A 95 3.47 5.71 -18.16
CA GLU A 95 2.67 5.17 -19.26
C GLU A 95 2.45 3.67 -19.12
N ARG A 96 3.54 2.92 -18.86
CA ARG A 96 3.52 1.47 -18.73
C ARG A 96 2.68 0.98 -17.54
N MET A 97 2.51 1.82 -16.53
CA MET A 97 1.85 1.46 -15.26
C MET A 97 0.57 2.28 -15.03
N ARG A 98 0.06 2.91 -16.10
CA ARG A 98 -1.19 3.65 -16.11
C ARG A 98 -2.34 2.71 -15.73
N GLY A 99 -2.89 2.89 -14.53
CA GLY A 99 -3.96 2.06 -13.97
C GLY A 99 -3.61 1.27 -12.71
N GLN A 100 -2.33 1.24 -12.32
CA GLN A 100 -1.91 0.66 -11.03
C GLN A 100 -1.76 1.71 -9.93
N GLY A 101 -2.27 2.93 -10.16
CA GLY A 101 -2.18 4.08 -9.25
C GLY A 101 -0.77 4.66 -9.13
N PRO A 102 -0.61 5.90 -8.65
CA PRO A 102 0.61 6.29 -7.97
C PRO A 102 0.65 5.71 -6.56
N PHE A 103 1.83 5.30 -6.12
CA PHE A 103 2.11 4.77 -4.79
C PHE A 103 3.29 5.51 -4.18
N PRO A 104 3.11 6.78 -3.76
CA PRO A 104 4.20 7.62 -3.32
C PRO A 104 4.87 7.05 -2.08
N LEU A 105 6.18 7.12 -2.07
CA LEU A 105 7.04 6.72 -0.96
C LEU A 105 8.07 7.81 -0.72
N PHE A 106 8.55 7.92 0.51
CA PHE A 106 9.44 8.99 0.95
C PHE A 106 10.72 8.41 1.50
N TYR A 107 11.85 9.01 1.17
CA TYR A 107 13.12 8.70 1.81
C TYR A 107 13.99 9.96 1.88
N SER A 108 15.05 9.89 2.67
CA SER A 108 16.04 10.95 2.78
C SER A 108 17.44 10.34 2.84
N GLU A 109 18.36 10.89 2.04
CA GLU A 109 19.78 10.51 2.07
C GLU A 109 20.41 10.79 3.45
N ALA A 110 19.87 11.76 4.20
CA ALA A 110 20.33 12.07 5.57
C ALA A 110 20.00 10.97 6.60
N ILE A 111 19.03 10.10 6.30
CA ILE A 111 18.62 8.96 7.14
C ILE A 111 19.30 7.67 6.66
N GLY A 112 19.61 7.59 5.36
CA GLY A 112 20.22 6.44 4.74
C GLY A 112 21.61 6.11 5.30
N SER A 113 21.96 4.84 5.21
CA SER A 113 23.33 4.35 5.39
C SER A 113 23.82 3.74 4.08
N PRO A 114 25.13 3.49 3.91
CA PRO A 114 25.64 2.80 2.73
C PRO A 114 25.04 1.41 2.47
N LEU A 115 24.42 0.78 3.49
CA LEU A 115 23.86 -0.57 3.39
C LEU A 115 22.33 -0.59 3.28
N VAL A 116 21.65 0.44 3.82
CA VAL A 116 20.20 0.47 3.95
C VAL A 116 19.70 1.89 3.81
N THR A 117 18.74 2.10 2.92
CA THR A 117 17.97 3.34 2.81
C THR A 117 16.53 3.10 3.28
N PRO A 118 16.13 3.61 4.46
CA PRO A 118 14.75 3.51 4.91
C PRO A 118 13.79 4.26 4.00
N VAL A 119 12.68 3.62 3.67
CA VAL A 119 11.61 4.19 2.83
C VAL A 119 10.30 4.17 3.61
N PHE A 120 9.56 5.26 3.57
CA PHE A 120 8.39 5.54 4.40
C PHE A 120 7.14 5.75 3.54
N PHE A 121 5.97 5.40 4.09
CA PHE A 121 4.67 5.62 3.43
C PHE A 121 4.15 7.05 3.61
N SER A 122 4.69 7.81 4.57
CA SER A 122 4.31 9.20 4.82
C SER A 122 5.54 10.05 5.21
N ARG A 123 5.42 11.37 5.01
CA ARG A 123 6.42 12.34 5.49
C ARG A 123 6.48 12.39 7.01
N ASP A 124 5.36 12.16 7.67
CA ASP A 124 5.25 12.16 9.14
C ASP A 124 6.01 10.98 9.75
N ASP A 125 5.91 9.79 9.16
CA ASP A 125 6.69 8.62 9.61
C ASP A 125 8.19 8.87 9.44
N LEU A 126 8.60 9.51 8.33
CA LEU A 126 9.99 9.91 8.10
C LEU A 126 10.45 10.91 9.16
N LEU A 127 9.65 11.95 9.44
CA LEU A 127 9.96 12.95 10.47
C LEU A 127 10.05 12.32 11.86
N GLN A 128 9.12 11.44 12.21
CA GLN A 128 9.13 10.74 13.49
C GLN A 128 10.37 9.86 13.63
N HIS A 129 10.75 9.16 12.56
CA HIS A 129 11.99 8.39 12.53
C HIS A 129 13.21 9.30 12.71
N TRP A 130 13.29 10.40 11.97
CA TRP A 130 14.40 11.35 12.05
C TRP A 130 14.54 11.99 13.44
N THR A 131 13.45 12.48 14.01
CA THR A 131 13.43 13.12 15.32
C THR A 131 13.80 12.16 16.45
N LYS A 132 13.36 10.91 16.36
CA LYS A 132 13.77 9.85 17.30
C LYS A 132 15.28 9.60 17.30
N ASN A 133 15.96 9.90 16.21
CA ASN A 133 17.41 9.74 16.06
C ASN A 133 18.19 11.05 16.28
N GLY A 134 17.57 12.08 16.88
CA GLY A 134 18.24 13.34 17.23
C GLY A 134 18.14 14.44 16.17
N GLY A 135 17.37 14.22 15.11
CA GLY A 135 17.03 15.25 14.14
C GLY A 135 16.06 16.29 14.69
N GLU A 136 16.18 17.55 14.29
CA GLU A 136 15.33 18.63 14.81
C GLU A 136 14.15 18.99 13.90
N SER A 137 14.33 18.92 12.57
CA SER A 137 13.32 19.26 11.57
C SER A 137 13.36 18.31 10.38
N LEU A 138 12.29 18.26 9.58
CA LEU A 138 12.18 17.35 8.44
C LEU A 138 13.39 17.53 7.51
N PRO A 139 14.21 16.48 7.28
CA PRO A 139 15.35 16.59 6.39
C PRO A 139 14.87 16.70 4.94
N GLU A 140 15.79 16.95 4.01
CA GLU A 140 15.45 16.95 2.58
C GLU A 140 14.84 15.59 2.19
N VAL A 141 13.62 15.64 1.65
CA VAL A 141 12.83 14.45 1.30
C VAL A 141 12.83 14.24 -0.20
N THR A 142 13.25 13.05 -0.63
CA THR A 142 13.02 12.58 -1.98
C THR A 142 11.74 11.76 -2.04
N VAL A 143 10.93 12.02 -3.05
CA VAL A 143 9.72 11.26 -3.35
C VAL A 143 10.05 10.23 -4.44
N THR A 144 9.75 8.97 -4.16
CA THR A 144 9.79 7.86 -5.11
C THR A 144 8.42 7.19 -5.17
N ASP A 145 8.31 6.09 -5.90
CA ASP A 145 7.06 5.34 -6.02
C ASP A 145 7.34 3.85 -5.82
N LEU A 146 6.44 3.15 -5.13
CA LEU A 146 6.55 1.71 -4.86
C LEU A 146 6.78 0.91 -6.15
N ARG A 147 6.13 1.30 -7.25
CA ARG A 147 6.28 0.66 -8.56
C ARG A 147 7.70 0.76 -9.08
N VAL A 148 8.35 1.92 -8.90
CA VAL A 148 9.73 2.15 -9.32
C VAL A 148 10.68 1.30 -8.46
N VAL A 149 10.46 1.28 -7.14
CA VAL A 149 11.24 0.46 -6.21
C VAL A 149 11.16 -1.02 -6.59
N VAL A 150 9.94 -1.54 -6.80
CA VAL A 150 9.75 -2.95 -7.17
C VAL A 150 10.35 -3.26 -8.55
N ALA A 151 10.16 -2.38 -9.54
CA ALA A 151 10.73 -2.59 -10.87
C ALA A 151 12.26 -2.70 -10.83
N ARG A 152 12.94 -1.86 -10.02
CA ARG A 152 14.40 -1.94 -9.83
C ARG A 152 14.80 -3.24 -9.14
N MET A 153 14.12 -3.63 -8.07
CA MET A 153 14.38 -4.87 -7.35
C MET A 153 14.20 -6.13 -8.22
N LEU A 154 13.34 -6.09 -9.25
CA LEU A 154 13.13 -7.19 -10.19
C LEU A 154 14.13 -7.19 -11.37
N GLN A 155 14.78 -6.05 -11.65
CA GLN A 155 15.74 -5.91 -12.75
C GLN A 155 17.19 -6.19 -12.32
N GLU A 156 17.51 -6.00 -11.04
CA GLU A 156 18.85 -6.30 -10.51
C GLU A 156 19.02 -7.81 -10.28
N PRO A 157 19.97 -8.49 -10.97
CA PRO A 157 20.34 -9.85 -10.62
C PRO A 157 20.98 -9.83 -9.22
N ARG A 158 20.48 -10.72 -8.34
CA ARG A 158 21.08 -10.97 -7.03
C ARG A 158 22.46 -11.63 -7.16
#